data_AF-A0A962B7L0-F1
#
_entry.id   AF-A0A962B7L0-F1
#
_cell.length_a   1.000
_cell.length_b   1.000
_cell.length_c   1.000
_cell.angle_alpha   90.00
_cell.angle_beta   90.00
_cell.angle_gamma   90.00
#
_symmetry.space_group_name_H-M   'P 1'
#
loop_
_entity.id
_entity.type
_entity.pdbx_description
1 polymer ?
#
loop_
_entity_poly.entity_id
_entity_poly.type
_entity_poly.pdbx_seq_one_letter_code
_entity_poly.pdbx_strand_id
1 'polypeptide(L)'
;MDLLPMFLLLFTTGTAVTGLTGYLIFGPLSYVQARDRGIRLGAHCFTPDFLKWIVAGSFRSTQDRAITGLATPAQLLAWCFIVGTLGSGVLLLPYL
;
A
#
# COMPACT_ATOMS: atom_id res chain seq x y z
N MET A 1 15.28 15.31 -21.75
CA MET A 1 14.36 15.23 -20.61
C MET A 1 14.36 16.60 -19.98
N ASP A 2 13.23 17.31 -19.97
CA ASP A 2 13.15 18.56 -19.21
C ASP A 2 13.32 18.28 -17.70
N LEU A 3 13.70 19.28 -16.93
CA LEU A 3 14.00 19.12 -15.50
C LEU A 3 12.76 18.66 -14.70
N LEU A 4 11.58 19.13 -15.10
CA LEU A 4 10.29 18.81 -14.47
C LEU A 4 9.92 17.31 -14.57
N PRO A 5 9.91 16.65 -15.74
CA PRO A 5 9.59 15.22 -15.82
C PRO A 5 10.63 14.36 -15.09
N MET A 6 11.92 14.72 -15.08
CA MET A 6 12.92 13.99 -14.29
C MET A 6 12.65 14.10 -12.78
N PHE A 7 12.32 15.31 -12.31
CA PHE A 7 11.96 15.54 -10.91
C PHE A 7 10.71 14.73 -10.52
N LEU A 8 9.66 14.79 -11.34
CA LEU A 8 8.43 14.03 -11.08
C LEU A 8 8.69 12.53 -11.09
N LEU A 9 9.49 12.02 -12.04
CA LEU A 9 9.82 10.60 -12.12
C LEU A 9 10.59 10.15 -10.88
N LEU A 10 11.57 10.93 -10.42
CA LEU A 10 12.29 10.65 -9.17
C LEU A 10 11.35 10.68 -7.96
N PHE A 11 10.48 11.68 -7.88
CA PHE A 11 9.53 11.85 -6.77
C PHE A 11 8.51 10.71 -6.70
N THR A 12 7.88 10.35 -7.82
CA THR A 12 6.91 9.25 -7.88
C THR A 12 7.57 7.91 -7.61
N THR A 13 8.79 7.70 -8.12
CA THR A 13 9.57 6.48 -7.86
C THR A 13 9.95 6.38 -6.39
N GLY A 14 10.44 7.46 -5.78
CA GLY A 14 10.74 7.51 -4.35
C GLY A 14 9.51 7.22 -3.50
N THR A 15 8.37 7.84 -3.84
CA THR A 15 7.08 7.59 -3.18
C THR A 15 6.66 6.12 -3.29
N ALA A 16 6.87 5.50 -4.45
CA ALA A 16 6.59 4.09 -4.65
C ALA A 16 7.43 3.20 -3.73
N VAL A 17 8.74 3.45 -3.66
CA VAL A 17 9.66 2.69 -2.79
C VAL A 17 9.30 2.87 -1.31
N THR A 18 8.99 4.10 -0.88
CA THR A 18 8.54 4.37 0.49
C THR A 18 7.21 3.64 0.80
N GLY A 19 6.26 3.65 -0.13
CA GLY A 19 5.01 2.92 0.00
C GLY A 19 5.22 1.40 0.11
N LEU A 20 6.07 0.84 -0.74
CA LEU A 20 6.38 -0.59 -0.75
C LEU A 20 7.03 -1.04 0.55
N THR A 21 8.08 -0.33 0.97
CA THR A 21 8.83 -0.64 2.20
C THR A 21 7.96 -0.49 3.44
N GLY A 22 7.14 0.57 3.51
CA GLY A 22 6.18 0.74 4.58
C GLY A 22 5.12 -0.36 4.62
N TYR A 23 4.57 -0.75 3.46
CA TYR A 23 3.60 -1.85 3.39
C TYR A 23 4.22 -3.18 3.84
N LEU A 24 5.49 -3.44 3.50
CA LEU A 24 6.20 -4.65 3.94
C LEU A 24 6.35 -4.74 5.46
N ILE A 25 6.30 -3.61 6.18
CA ILE A 25 6.33 -3.58 7.65
C ILE A 25 4.90 -3.70 8.21
N PHE A 26 4.01 -2.77 7.84
CA PHE A 26 2.67 -2.68 8.46
C PHE A 26 1.66 -3.70 7.90
N GLY A 27 1.83 -4.16 6.66
CA GLY A 27 0.97 -5.14 6.00
C GLY A 27 0.99 -6.51 6.71
N PRO A 28 2.15 -7.16 6.89
CA PRO A 28 2.23 -8.44 7.61
C PRO A 28 1.76 -8.33 9.07
N LEU A 29 2.07 -7.23 9.76
CA LEU A 29 1.62 -7.00 11.14
C LEU A 29 0.10 -6.90 11.22
N SER A 30 -0.53 -6.12 10.33
CA SER A 30 -1.99 -6.01 10.26
C SER A 30 -2.66 -7.32 9.83
N TYR A 31 -2.00 -8.15 9.00
CA TYR A 31 -2.50 -9.48 8.64
C TYR A 31 -2.55 -10.43 9.83
N VAL A 32 -1.44 -10.54 10.58
CA VAL A 32 -1.38 -11.38 11.78
C VAL A 32 -2.41 -10.91 12.81
N GLN A 33 -2.49 -9.60 13.04
CA GLN A 33 -3.43 -9.02 13.99
C GLN A 33 -4.90 -9.24 13.57
N ALA A 34 -5.22 -9.17 12.27
CA ALA A 34 -6.55 -9.49 11.75
C ALA A 34 -6.88 -10.98 11.96
N ARG A 35 -5.90 -11.86 11.72
CA ARG A 35 -6.03 -13.32 11.94
C ARG A 35 -6.24 -13.65 13.42
N ASP A 36 -5.56 -12.97 14.32
CA ASP A 36 -5.70 -13.14 15.78
C ASP A 36 -7.10 -12.76 16.27
N ARG A 37 -7.77 -11.85 15.56
CA ARG A 37 -9.18 -11.47 15.80
C ARG A 37 -10.19 -12.36 15.08
N GLY A 38 -9.75 -13.45 14.46
CA GLY A 38 -10.60 -14.40 13.74
C GLY A 38 -10.96 -13.99 12.32
N ILE A 39 -10.42 -12.88 11.79
CA ILE A 39 -10.67 -12.42 10.42
C ILE A 39 -9.72 -13.17 9.48
N ARG A 40 -10.26 -14.08 8.67
CA ARG A 40 -9.46 -14.89 7.72
C ARG A 40 -9.53 -14.29 6.32
N LEU A 41 -8.47 -13.59 5.91
CA LEU A 41 -8.37 -12.89 4.62
C LEU A 41 -7.38 -13.60 3.68
N GLY A 42 -7.65 -14.87 3.39
CA GLY A 42 -6.75 -15.72 2.59
C GLY A 42 -5.64 -16.37 3.41
N ALA A 43 -4.64 -16.91 2.71
CA ALA A 43 -3.55 -17.68 3.32
C ALA A 43 -2.36 -16.80 3.77
N HIS A 44 -2.13 -15.67 3.08
CA HIS A 44 -0.97 -14.79 3.28
C HIS A 44 -1.32 -13.30 3.17
N CYS A 45 -0.43 -12.42 3.66
CA CYS A 45 -0.58 -10.95 3.57
C CYS A 45 -0.45 -10.35 2.16
N PHE A 46 -0.15 -11.18 1.15
CA PHE A 46 -0.14 -10.78 -0.27
C PHE A 46 -1.30 -11.40 -1.06
N THR A 47 -2.25 -12.06 -0.38
CA THR A 47 -3.43 -12.60 -1.04
C THR A 47 -4.26 -11.43 -1.60
N PRO A 48 -4.83 -11.53 -2.82
CA PRO A 48 -5.67 -10.47 -3.39
C PRO A 48 -6.82 -10.06 -2.48
N ASP A 49 -7.38 -10.98 -1.68
CA ASP A 49 -8.45 -10.67 -0.74
C ASP A 49 -7.99 -9.75 0.39
N PHE A 50 -6.80 -9.99 0.95
CA PHE A 50 -6.22 -9.13 1.99
C PHE A 50 -5.83 -7.76 1.43
N LEU A 51 -5.20 -7.74 0.24
CA LEU A 51 -4.86 -6.49 -0.44
C LEU A 51 -6.10 -5.64 -0.70
N LYS A 52 -7.17 -6.24 -1.22
CA LYS A 52 -8.46 -5.55 -1.40
C LYS A 52 -9.02 -5.06 -0.07
N TRP A 53 -8.98 -5.87 0.97
CA TRP A 53 -9.49 -5.51 2.30
C TRP A 53 -8.74 -4.31 2.91
N ILE A 54 -7.41 -4.26 2.78
CA ILE A 54 -6.61 -3.11 3.21
C ILE A 54 -6.91 -1.89 2.33
N VAL A 55 -6.82 -2.02 1.01
CA VAL A 55 -6.95 -0.87 0.08
C VAL A 55 -8.34 -0.25 0.17
N ALA A 56 -9.39 -1.08 0.29
CA ALA A 56 -10.77 -0.64 0.46
C ALA A 56 -11.07 -0.07 1.87
N GLY A 57 -10.19 -0.30 2.84
CA GLY A 57 -10.42 0.18 4.22
C GLY A 57 -11.47 -0.62 4.99
N SER A 58 -11.77 -1.85 4.57
CA SER A 58 -12.82 -2.69 5.17
C SER A 58 -12.57 -3.01 6.65
N PHE A 59 -11.33 -2.88 7.14
CA PHE A 59 -11.00 -3.00 8.57
C PHE A 59 -11.72 -1.97 9.46
N ARG A 60 -12.17 -0.85 8.90
CA ARG A 60 -12.90 0.19 9.64
C ARG A 60 -14.27 -0.29 10.11
N SER A 61 -14.88 -1.28 9.44
CA SER A 61 -16.19 -1.82 9.85
C SER A 61 -16.12 -2.72 11.09
N THR A 62 -14.94 -3.26 11.42
CA THR A 62 -14.73 -4.13 12.58
C THR A 62 -14.78 -3.35 13.91
N GLN A 63 -14.72 -2.02 13.89
CA GLN A 63 -14.68 -1.14 15.08
C GLN A 63 -13.58 -1.47 16.12
N ASP A 64 -12.56 -2.25 15.74
CA ASP A 64 -11.40 -2.50 16.60
C ASP A 64 -10.34 -1.41 16.37
N ARG A 65 -10.13 -0.55 17.38
CA ARG A 65 -9.13 0.52 17.34
C ARG A 65 -7.70 -0.01 17.20
N ALA A 66 -7.40 -1.18 17.76
CA ALA A 66 -6.06 -1.76 17.68
C ALA A 66 -5.72 -2.18 16.25
N ILE A 67 -6.66 -2.83 15.54
CA ILE A 67 -6.49 -3.18 14.13
C ILE A 67 -6.44 -1.90 13.29
N THR A 68 -7.37 -0.97 13.54
CA THR A 68 -7.47 0.27 12.76
C THR A 68 -6.19 1.10 12.84
N GLY A 69 -5.53 1.16 14.00
CA GLY A 69 -4.29 1.91 14.19
C GLY A 69 -3.10 1.41 13.36
N LEU A 70 -3.01 0.10 13.11
CA LEU A 70 -1.97 -0.48 12.24
C LEU A 70 -2.40 -0.61 10.77
N ALA A 71 -3.69 -0.82 10.52
CA ALA A 71 -4.20 -1.01 9.17
C ALA A 71 -4.32 0.32 8.40
N THR A 72 -4.55 1.46 9.06
CA THR A 72 -4.53 2.77 8.41
C THR A 72 -3.18 3.16 7.80
N PRO A 73 -2.03 3.05 8.49
CA PRO A 73 -0.74 3.31 7.86
C PRO A 73 -0.44 2.29 6.76
N ALA A 74 -0.80 1.01 6.95
CA ALA A 74 -0.67 0.00 5.90
C ALA A 74 -1.45 0.36 4.62
N GLN A 75 -2.70 0.84 4.77
CA GLN A 75 -3.54 1.31 3.67
C GLN A 75 -2.91 2.51 2.96
N LEU A 76 -2.45 3.51 3.72
CA LEU A 76 -1.84 4.71 3.15
C LEU A 76 -0.57 4.37 2.35
N LEU A 77 0.28 3.51 2.90
CA LEU A 77 1.53 3.09 2.27
C LEU A 77 1.27 2.22 1.03
N ALA A 78 0.24 1.37 1.05
CA ALA A 78 -0.22 0.66 -0.14
C ALA A 78 -0.66 1.64 -1.24
N TRP A 79 -1.40 2.70 -0.90
CA TRP A 79 -1.78 3.74 -1.86
C TRP A 79 -0.57 4.52 -2.38
N CYS A 80 0.41 4.86 -1.54
CA CYS A 80 1.66 5.50 -1.97
C CYS A 80 2.40 4.64 -2.99
N PHE A 81 2.45 3.31 -2.78
CA PHE A 81 3.03 2.39 -3.75
C PHE A 81 2.28 2.41 -5.08
N ILE A 82 0.95 2.24 -5.03
CA ILE A 82 0.11 2.20 -6.24
C ILE A 82 0.23 3.51 -7.04
N VAL A 83 0.06 4.66 -6.38
CA VAL A 83 0.11 5.97 -7.03
C VAL A 83 1.51 6.28 -7.53
N GLY A 84 2.55 5.96 -6.74
CA GLY A 84 3.94 6.18 -7.13
C GLY A 84 4.35 5.35 -8.35
N THR A 85 3.98 4.06 -8.40
CA THR A 85 4.27 3.16 -9.52
C THR A 85 3.47 3.54 -10.77
N LEU A 86 2.18 3.88 -10.63
CA LEU A 86 1.39 4.36 -11.77
C LEU A 86 1.94 5.68 -12.31
N GLY A 87 2.31 6.61 -11.41
CA GLY A 87 2.90 7.89 -11.79
C GLY A 87 4.22 7.74 -12.53
N SER A 88 5.15 6.91 -12.02
CA SER A 88 6.42 6.67 -12.72
C SER A 88 6.23 5.93 -14.04
N GLY A 89 5.31 4.98 -14.11
CA GLY A 89 4.98 4.26 -15.34
C GLY A 89 4.42 5.16 -16.44
N VAL A 90 3.48 6.05 -16.09
CA VAL A 90 2.91 7.04 -17.02
C VAL A 90 3.98 8.02 -17.49
N LEU A 91 4.88 8.46 -16.59
CA LEU A 91 5.97 9.36 -16.94
C LEU A 91 7.05 8.68 -17.81
N LEU A 92 7.23 7.36 -17.70
CA LEU A 92 8.19 6.61 -18.51
C LEU A 92 7.68 6.28 -19.92
N LEU A 93 6.37 6.16 -20.09
CA LEU A 93 5.72 5.75 -21.35
C LEU A 93 6.15 6.56 -22.60
N PRO A 94 6.32 7.89 -22.55
CA PRO A 94 6.79 8.68 -23.69
C PRO A 94 8.26 8.45 -24.08
N TYR A 95 9.00 7.69 -23.26
CA TYR A 95 10.45 7.49 -23.40
C TYR A 95 10.84 6.03 -23.69
N LEU A 96 9.84 5.14 -23.83
CA LEU A 96 9.98 3.77 -24.32
C LEU A 96 9.89 3.75 -25.85
#